data_AF-Q8KEI0-F1
#
_entry.id   AF-Q8KEI0-F1
#
_cell.length_a   1.000
_cell.length_b   1.000
_cell.length_c   1.000
_cell.angle_alpha   90.00
_cell.angle_beta   90.00
_cell.angle_gamma   90.00
#
_symmetry.space_group_name_H-M   'P 1'
#
loop_
_entity.id
_entity.type
_entity.pdbx_description
1 polymer ?
#
loop_
_entity_poly.entity_id
_entity_poly.type
_entity_poly.pdbx_seq_one_letter_code
_entity_poly.pdbx_strand_id
1 'polypeptide(L)'
;MEQTPLRPLGEVMAMIEALGHEVTYAYDDLVFINHNDFLLQFDAAEPNALALFFNTECNAAEADHVAARMIPEGIEKGLIIRRKGTYTMTEAESDNLQITFNP
;
A
#
# COMPACT_ATOMS: atom_id res chain seq x y z
N MET A 1 26.64 8.51 -5.51
CA MET A 1 26.05 7.65 -4.48
C MET A 1 24.60 8.07 -4.37
N GLU A 2 23.69 7.32 -5.00
CA GLU A 2 22.26 7.57 -4.84
C GLU A 2 21.92 7.11 -3.42
N GLN A 3 21.71 8.07 -2.52
CA GLN A 3 21.19 7.77 -1.18
C GLN A 3 19.69 7.53 -1.36
N THR A 4 19.26 6.27 -1.40
CA THR A 4 17.85 5.93 -1.34
C THR A 4 17.29 6.51 -0.03
N PRO A 5 16.21 7.32 -0.08
CA PRO A 5 15.58 7.82 1.13
C PRO A 5 15.23 6.65 2.05
N LEU A 6 15.60 6.74 3.33
CA LEU A 6 15.22 5.74 4.33
C LEU A 6 13.69 5.75 4.49
N ARG A 7 13.03 4.77 3.88
CA ARG A 7 11.58 4.58 3.98
C ARG A 7 11.25 3.86 5.30
N PRO A 8 10.24 4.32 6.07
CA PRO A 8 9.86 3.73 7.35
C PRO A 8 9.04 2.44 7.17
N LEU A 9 9.60 1.45 6.46
CA LEU A 9 8.91 0.20 6.14
C LEU A 9 8.41 -0.54 7.39
N GLY A 10 9.23 -0.57 8.44
CA GLY A 10 8.86 -1.20 9.71
C GLY A 10 7.65 -0.56 10.38
N GLU A 11 7.53 0.78 10.32
CA GLU A 11 6.36 1.48 10.88
C GLU A 11 5.09 1.21 10.08
N VAL A 12 5.22 1.14 8.76
CA VAL A 12 4.12 0.80 7.86
C VAL A 12 3.65 -0.63 8.10
N MET A 13 4.56 -1.60 8.24
CA MET A 13 4.22 -2.98 8.58
C MET A 13 3.50 -3.08 9.92
N ALA A 14 4.04 -2.45 10.96
CA ALA A 14 3.42 -2.45 12.29
C ALA A 14 2.03 -1.80 12.30
N MET A 15 1.83 -0.76 11.50
CA MET A 15 0.53 -0.11 11.29
C MET A 15 -0.49 -1.06 10.66
N ILE A 16 -0.11 -1.74 9.57
CA ILE A 16 -0.96 -2.69 8.85
C ILE A 16 -1.40 -3.81 9.78
N GLU A 17 -0.45 -4.38 10.53
CA GLU A 17 -0.72 -5.44 11.52
C GLU A 17 -1.66 -4.96 12.63
N ALA A 18 -1.45 -3.75 13.17
CA ALA A 18 -2.31 -3.16 14.18
C ALA A 18 -3.76 -2.94 13.70
N LEU A 19 -3.95 -2.72 12.40
CA LEU A 19 -5.27 -2.58 11.78
C LEU A 19 -5.97 -3.92 11.51
N GLY A 20 -5.25 -5.04 11.70
CA GLY A 20 -5.76 -6.40 11.49
C GLY A 20 -5.50 -6.95 10.09
N HIS A 21 -4.59 -6.33 9.34
CA HIS A 21 -4.17 -6.79 8.02
C HIS A 21 -2.80 -7.46 8.08
N GLU A 22 -2.48 -8.29 7.10
CA GLU A 22 -1.21 -9.01 7.04
C GLU A 22 -0.45 -8.61 5.77
N VAL A 23 0.85 -8.35 5.87
CA VAL A 23 1.69 -8.06 4.71
C VAL A 23 2.12 -9.37 4.07
N THR A 24 1.80 -9.58 2.79
CA THR A 24 2.22 -10.79 2.05
C THR A 24 3.61 -10.60 1.44
N TYR A 25 3.85 -9.45 0.80
CA TYR A 25 5.13 -9.13 0.17
C TYR A 25 5.44 -7.66 0.40
N ALA A 26 6.69 -7.37 0.75
CA ALA A 26 7.18 -6.00 0.87
C ALA A 26 8.45 -5.84 0.02
N TYR A 27 8.32 -5.03 -1.02
CA TYR A 27 9.41 -4.53 -1.83
C TYR A 27 9.89 -3.18 -1.29
N ASP A 28 10.97 -2.64 -1.86
CA ASP A 28 11.57 -1.39 -1.39
C ASP A 28 10.59 -0.21 -1.37
N ASP A 29 9.67 -0.14 -2.32
CA ASP A 29 8.68 0.93 -2.47
C ASP A 29 7.22 0.44 -2.44
N LEU A 30 6.98 -0.87 -2.41
CA LEU A 30 5.64 -1.44 -2.61
C LEU A 30 5.32 -2.49 -1.54
N VAL A 31 4.17 -2.34 -0.88
CA VAL A 31 3.71 -3.23 0.19
C VAL A 31 2.38 -3.85 -0.21
N PHE A 32 2.37 -5.18 -0.33
CA PHE A 32 1.20 -5.99 -0.65
C PHE A 32 0.56 -6.55 0.61
N ILE A 33 -0.76 -6.50 0.63
CA ILE A 33 -1.57 -6.98 1.74
C ILE A 33 -2.22 -8.30 1.36
N ASN A 34 -2.36 -9.17 2.35
CA ASN A 34 -3.05 -10.44 2.21
C ASN A 34 -4.47 -10.21 1.65
N HIS A 35 -4.95 -11.18 0.87
CA HIS A 35 -6.16 -11.10 0.04
C HIS A 35 -6.11 -10.12 -1.15
N ASN A 36 -5.02 -9.36 -1.33
CA ASN A 36 -4.85 -8.41 -2.44
C ASN A 36 -6.00 -7.39 -2.53
N ASP A 37 -6.59 -6.99 -1.40
CA ASP A 37 -7.66 -6.00 -1.37
C ASP A 37 -7.13 -4.59 -1.63
N PHE A 38 -5.92 -4.30 -1.15
CA PHE A 38 -5.23 -3.03 -1.32
C PHE A 38 -3.71 -3.21 -1.27
N LEU A 39 -3.00 -2.17 -1.68
CA LEU A 39 -1.55 -2.06 -1.56
C LEU A 39 -1.15 -0.64 -1.15
N LEU A 40 0.08 -0.49 -0.66
CA LEU A 40 0.69 0.80 -0.39
C LEU A 40 1.96 0.97 -1.23
N GLN A 41 2.14 2.14 -1.81
CA GLN A 41 3.35 2.51 -2.55
C GLN A 41 4.00 3.74 -1.90
N PHE A 42 5.27 3.64 -1.53
CA PHE A 42 6.05 4.78 -1.08
C PHE A 42 6.27 5.79 -2.20
N ASP A 43 6.15 7.07 -1.89
CA ASP A 43 6.50 8.12 -2.83
C ASP A 43 8.03 8.18 -3.03
N ALA A 44 8.44 8.50 -4.26
CA ALA A 44 9.85 8.59 -4.62
C ALA A 44 10.53 9.86 -4.06
N ALA A 45 9.77 10.95 -3.90
CA ALA A 45 10.25 12.23 -3.40
C ALA A 45 10.01 12.39 -1.89
N GLU A 46 8.92 11.84 -1.36
CA GLU A 46 8.53 11.94 0.04
C GLU A 46 8.60 10.56 0.76
N PRO A 47 9.66 10.24 1.51
CA PRO A 47 9.84 8.90 2.11
C PRO A 47 8.75 8.51 3.13
N ASN A 48 8.06 9.49 3.72
CA ASN A 48 6.97 9.27 4.67
C ASN A 48 5.59 9.28 4.00
N ALA A 49 5.51 9.56 2.69
CA ALA A 49 4.25 9.55 1.97
C ALA A 49 4.01 8.19 1.31
N LEU A 50 2.79 7.70 1.44
CA LEU A 50 2.33 6.48 0.81
C LEU A 50 1.07 6.73 -0.02
N ALA A 51 1.08 6.21 -1.24
CA ALA A 51 -0.10 6.08 -2.06
C ALA A 51 -0.83 4.78 -1.74
N LEU A 52 -2.10 4.89 -1.35
CA LEU A 52 -3.01 3.78 -1.12
C LEU A 52 -3.79 3.51 -2.40
N PHE A 53 -3.66 2.29 -2.92
CA PHE A 53 -4.43 1.80 -4.06
C PHE A 53 -5.25 0.59 -3.66
N PHE A 54 -6.49 0.53 -4.14
CA PHE A 54 -7.39 -0.60 -3.93
C PHE A 54 -7.45 -1.49 -5.16
N ASN A 55 -7.59 -2.79 -4.99
CA ASN A 55 -7.81 -3.66 -6.14
C ASN A 55 -9.14 -3.29 -6.81
N THR A 56 -9.21 -3.34 -8.13
CA THR A 56 -10.46 -3.17 -8.89
C THR A 56 -11.55 -4.18 -8.50
N GLU A 57 -11.16 -5.32 -7.92
CA GLU A 57 -12.07 -6.34 -7.38
C GLU A 57 -12.51 -6.04 -5.93
N CYS A 58 -11.87 -5.09 -5.25
CA CYS A 58 -12.25 -4.65 -3.92
C CYS A 58 -13.55 -3.82 -4.00
N ASN A 59 -14.52 -4.14 -3.14
CA ASN A 59 -15.76 -3.37 -3.12
C ASN A 59 -15.54 -1.97 -2.50
N ALA A 60 -16.29 -0.98 -3.01
CA ALA A 60 -16.10 0.41 -2.61
C ALA A 60 -16.32 0.67 -1.11
N ALA A 61 -17.25 -0.02 -0.45
CA ALA A 61 -17.53 0.17 0.96
C ALA A 61 -16.39 -0.36 1.85
N GLU A 62 -15.78 -1.48 1.47
CA GLU A 62 -14.58 -2.00 2.14
C GLU A 62 -13.39 -1.06 1.92
N ALA A 63 -13.20 -0.59 0.68
CA ALA A 63 -12.15 0.38 0.38
C ALA A 63 -12.28 1.66 1.22
N ASP A 64 -13.50 2.18 1.37
CA ASP A 64 -13.78 3.33 2.22
C ASP A 64 -13.54 3.03 3.70
N HIS A 65 -13.92 1.84 4.18
CA HIS A 65 -13.69 1.40 5.55
C HIS A 65 -12.19 1.32 5.89
N VAL A 66 -11.40 0.68 5.01
CA VAL A 66 -9.95 0.56 5.15
C VAL A 66 -9.30 1.94 5.13
N ALA A 67 -9.65 2.79 4.16
CA ALA A 67 -9.09 4.13 4.06
C ALA A 67 -9.41 4.98 5.31
N ALA A 68 -10.64 4.91 5.83
CA ALA A 68 -11.07 5.64 7.01
C ALA A 68 -10.30 5.26 8.29
N ARG A 69 -9.76 4.04 8.37
CA ARG A 69 -8.94 3.57 9.51
C ARG A 69 -7.45 3.79 9.27
N MET A 70 -6.97 3.57 8.06
CA MET A 70 -5.55 3.61 7.77
C MET A 70 -4.99 5.03 7.70
N ILE A 71 -5.73 5.99 7.14
CA ILE A 71 -5.29 7.39 7.06
C ILE A 71 -5.02 8.00 8.46
N PRO A 72 -5.94 7.92 9.44
CA PRO A 72 -5.67 8.49 10.76
C PRO A 72 -4.53 7.76 11.50
N GLU A 73 -4.47 6.43 11.44
CA GLU A 73 -3.36 5.67 12.04
C GLU A 73 -2.00 6.06 11.44
N GLY A 74 -1.95 6.27 10.12
CA GLY A 74 -0.77 6.76 9.43
C GLY A 74 -0.34 8.13 9.94
N ILE A 75 -1.28 9.05 10.13
CA ILE A 75 -1.01 10.39 10.68
C ILE A 75 -0.40 10.30 12.08
N GLU A 76 -0.93 9.43 12.96
CA GLU A 76 -0.40 9.24 14.31
C GLU A 76 1.05 8.73 14.31
N LYS A 77 1.45 7.99 13.28
CA LYS A 77 2.80 7.48 13.06
C LYS A 77 3.71 8.42 12.26
N GLY A 78 3.25 9.62 11.91
CA GLY A 78 4.00 10.59 11.11
C GLY A 78 4.09 10.26 9.62
N LEU A 79 3.20 9.39 9.13
CA LEU A 79 3.06 9.00 7.73
C LEU A 79 1.98 9.85 7.04
N ILE A 80 2.11 10.02 5.73
CA ILE A 80 1.13 10.71 4.90
C ILE A 80 0.52 9.73 3.92
N ILE A 81 -0.64 9.18 4.24
CA ILE A 81 -1.33 8.20 3.40
C ILE A 81 -2.37 8.90 2.53
N ARG A 82 -2.27 8.73 1.22
CA ARG A 82 -3.15 9.35 0.22
C ARG A 82 -3.79 8.27 -0.64
N ARG A 83 -5.12 8.20 -0.65
CA ARG A 83 -5.84 7.35 -1.62
C ARG A 83 -5.58 7.89 -3.02
N LYS A 84 -4.93 7.09 -3.87
CA LYS A 84 -4.47 7.51 -5.19
C LYS A 84 -5.25 6.88 -6.34
N GLY A 85 -5.91 5.74 -6.13
CA GLY A 85 -6.72 5.12 -7.17
C GLY A 85 -6.94 3.64 -6.94
N THR A 86 -7.04 2.89 -8.03
CA THR A 86 -7.13 1.43 -7.99
C THR A 86 -5.95 0.77 -8.70
N TYR A 87 -5.83 -0.54 -8.56
CA TYR A 87 -4.93 -1.35 -9.36
C TYR A 87 -5.65 -2.61 -9.83
N THR A 88 -5.20 -3.16 -10.96
CA THR A 88 -5.65 -4.45 -11.46
C THR A 88 -4.47 -5.41 -11.44
N MET A 89 -4.73 -6.61 -10.93
CA MET A 89 -3.76 -7.69 -10.87
C MET A 89 -4.13 -8.76 -11.89
N THR A 90 -3.20 -9.12 -12.77
CA THR A 90 -3.40 -10.16 -13.78
C THR A 90 -2.25 -11.15 -13.72
N GLU A 91 -2.56 -12.45 -13.78
CA GLU A 91 -1.55 -13.49 -13.95
C GLU A 91 -0.89 -13.36 -15.33
N ALA A 92 0.43 -13.33 -15.36
CA ALA A 92 1.24 -13.35 -16.56
C ALA A 92 1.88 -14.74 -16.75
N GLU A 93 2.53 -14.97 -17.89
CA GLU A 93 3.22 -16.24 -18.14
C GLU A 93 4.33 -16.52 -17.10
N SER A 94 4.48 -17.79 -16.73
CA SER A 94 5.51 -18.30 -15.81
C SER A 94 5.43 -17.76 -14.36
N ASP A 95 4.24 -17.83 -13.73
CA ASP A 95 4.02 -17.49 -12.32
C ASP A 95 4.33 -16.02 -11.95
N ASN A 96 4.40 -15.14 -12.95
CA ASN A 96 4.60 -13.71 -12.72
C ASN A 96 3.25 -13.01 -12.54
N LEU A 97 3.21 -12.04 -11.63
CA LEU A 97 2.05 -11.16 -11.43
C LEU A 97 2.31 -9.84 -12.14
N GLN A 98 1.40 -9.44 -13.03
CA GLN A 98 1.40 -8.12 -13.64
C GLN A 98 0.41 -7.23 -12.90
N ILE A 99 0.87 -6.03 -12.52
CA ILE A 99 0.06 -5.03 -11.82
C ILE A 99 -0.04 -3.78 -12.67
N THR A 100 -1.27 -3.32 -12.87
CA THR A 100 -1.57 -2.10 -13.60
C THR A 100 -2.21 -1.11 -12.64
N PHE A 101 -1.56 0.03 -12.42
CA PHE A 101 -2.10 1.11 -11.57
C PHE A 101 -3.03 2.01 -12.38
N ASN A 102 -4.19 2.32 -11.80
CA ASN A 102 -5.23 3.19 -12.33
C ASN A 102 -5.41 4.38 -11.36
N PRO A 103 -4.55 5.41 -11.42
CA PRO A 103 -4.63 6.61 -10.58
C PRO A 103 -5.79 7.55 -10.96
#